data_AF-A0A7S3IQB8-F1
#
_entry.id   AF-A0A7S3IQB8-F1
#
_cell.length_a   1.000
_cell.length_b   1.000
_cell.length_c   1.000
_cell.angle_alpha   90.00
_cell.angle_beta   90.00
_cell.angle_gamma   90.00
#
_symmetry.space_group_name_H-M   'P 1'
#
loop_
_entity.id
_entity.type
_entity.pdbx_description
1 polymer ?
#
loop_
_entity_poly.entity_id
_entity_poly.type
_entity_poly.pdbx_seq_one_letter_code
_entity_poly.pdbx_strand_id
1 'polypeptide(L)'
;MRDNDGYTPLHLAVKSAESLESTRSVRALLYRNANTEIKDNKGNRPVELVEEVKSPTLSDDLVAVLERRGGRCDCLMLKTPKKKISRSWKMPGYFLFFMVINYATLVLFLFPICSELTYIYAMASLGVLSMIFWVWTMCLDPGYIKKHPQ
;
A
#
# COMPACT_ATOMS: atom_id res chain seq x y z
N MET A 1 -13.10 30.73 9.30
CA MET A 1 -13.96 30.98 10.48
C MET A 1 -13.17 30.58 11.71
N ARG A 2 -13.03 31.49 12.67
CA ARG A 2 -12.31 31.30 13.93
C ARG A 2 -13.20 31.79 15.07
N ASP A 3 -13.05 31.18 16.23
CA ASP A 3 -13.66 31.68 17.47
C ASP A 3 -12.90 32.91 18.00
N ASN A 4 -13.40 33.55 19.07
CA ASN A 4 -12.77 34.70 19.74
C ASN A 4 -11.33 34.42 20.18
N ASP A 5 -11.02 33.17 20.52
CA ASP A 5 -9.67 32.71 20.88
C ASP A 5 -8.79 32.33 19.66
N GLY A 6 -9.30 32.52 18.44
CA GLY A 6 -8.60 32.17 17.20
C GLY A 6 -8.70 30.69 16.84
N TYR A 7 -9.39 29.87 17.63
CA TYR A 7 -9.56 28.45 17.36
C TYR A 7 -10.33 28.20 16.07
N THR A 8 -9.81 27.32 15.24
CA THR A 8 -10.55 26.77 14.09
C THR A 8 -11.44 25.62 14.53
N PRO A 9 -12.42 25.20 13.71
CA PRO A 9 -13.22 24.00 13.98
C PRO A 9 -12.34 22.77 14.26
N LEU A 10 -11.15 22.70 13.64
CA LEU A 10 -10.21 21.60 13.85
C LEU A 10 -9.52 21.67 15.23
N HIS A 11 -9.17 22.87 15.73
CA HIS A 11 -8.64 23.01 17.10
C HIS A 11 -9.68 22.58 18.13
N LEU A 12 -10.94 23.01 17.96
CA LEU A 12 -12.04 22.63 18.84
C LEU A 12 -12.28 21.12 18.81
N ALA A 13 -12.18 20.49 17.64
CA ALA A 13 -12.34 19.06 17.50
C ALA A 13 -11.25 18.28 18.26
N VAL A 14 -9.99 18.72 18.20
CA VAL A 14 -8.88 18.13 18.98
C VAL A 14 -9.13 18.27 20.48
N LYS A 15 -9.52 19.47 20.93
CA LYS A 15 -9.84 19.71 22.35
C LYS A 15 -11.02 18.87 22.85
N SER A 16 -12.04 18.68 22.00
CA SER A 16 -13.21 17.84 22.33
C SER A 16 -12.94 16.34 22.24
N ALA A 17 -11.84 15.92 21.57
CA ALA A 17 -11.54 14.51 21.36
C ALA A 17 -11.23 13.79 22.68
N GLU A 18 -10.67 14.50 23.67
CA GLU A 18 -10.47 13.96 25.02
C GLU A 18 -11.81 13.71 25.71
N SER A 19 -12.74 14.67 25.69
CA SER A 19 -14.06 14.51 26.31
C SER A 19 -14.95 13.46 25.66
N LEU A 20 -14.78 13.24 24.35
CA LEU A 20 -15.56 12.29 23.56
C LEU A 20 -14.85 10.95 23.35
N GLU A 21 -13.62 10.83 23.85
CA GLU A 21 -12.71 9.69 23.65
C GLU A 21 -12.64 9.20 22.17
N SER A 22 -12.75 10.14 21.22
CA SER A 22 -12.92 9.77 19.81
C SER A 22 -12.32 10.77 18.82
N THR A 23 -11.68 10.22 17.78
CA THR A 23 -11.08 11.00 16.67
C THR A 23 -12.06 11.25 15.51
N ARG A 24 -13.34 10.87 15.67
CA ARG A 24 -14.34 10.90 14.59
C ARG A 24 -14.60 12.31 14.08
N SER A 25 -14.69 13.28 15.00
CA SER A 25 -14.91 14.70 14.68
C SER A 25 -13.76 15.27 13.85
N VAL A 26 -12.52 14.93 14.22
CA VAL A 26 -11.31 15.34 13.50
C VAL A 26 -11.30 14.75 12.09
N ARG A 27 -11.58 13.44 11.95
CA ARG A 27 -11.65 12.76 10.65
C ARG A 27 -12.73 13.35 9.75
N ALA A 28 -13.90 13.69 10.29
CA ALA A 28 -14.99 14.31 9.53
C ALA A 28 -14.62 15.71 9.01
N LEU A 29 -13.87 16.49 9.79
CA LEU A 29 -13.38 17.80 9.36
C LEU A 29 -12.29 17.68 8.31
N LEU A 30 -11.33 16.77 8.49
CA LEU A 30 -10.29 16.49 7.49
C LEU A 30 -10.91 15.99 6.17
N TYR A 31 -11.96 15.18 6.24
CA TYR A 31 -12.72 14.74 5.06
C TYR A 31 -13.31 15.92 4.26
N ARG A 32 -13.62 17.03 4.93
CA ARG A 32 -14.08 18.28 4.30
C ARG A 32 -12.94 19.23 3.91
N ASN A 33 -11.70 18.73 3.83
CA ASN A 33 -10.49 19.53 3.55
C ASN A 33 -10.29 20.69 4.55
N ALA A 34 -10.58 20.46 5.83
CA ALA A 34 -10.24 21.42 6.87
C ALA A 34 -8.73 21.68 6.89
N ASN A 35 -8.34 22.95 6.90
CA ASN A 35 -6.94 23.34 6.86
C ASN A 35 -6.26 23.10 8.23
N THR A 36 -5.19 22.31 8.22
CA THR A 36 -4.37 21.91 9.38
C THR A 36 -3.20 22.86 9.66
N GLU A 37 -2.95 23.84 8.77
CA GLU A 37 -1.83 24.80 8.89
C GLU A 37 -2.24 26.09 9.60
N ILE A 38 -3.53 26.27 9.88
CA ILE A 38 -4.04 27.48 10.52
C ILE A 38 -3.63 27.46 12.00
N LYS A 39 -3.04 28.56 12.48
CA LYS A 39 -2.69 28.76 13.89
C LYS A 39 -3.81 29.44 14.67
N ASP A 40 -3.90 29.21 15.97
CA ASP A 40 -4.76 29.97 16.89
C ASP A 40 -4.11 31.31 17.29
N ASN A 41 -4.74 32.04 18.24
CA ASN A 41 -4.18 33.32 18.74
C ASN A 41 -2.94 33.14 19.61
N LYS A 42 -2.69 31.94 20.13
CA LYS A 42 -1.46 31.59 20.87
C LYS A 42 -0.31 31.19 19.93
N GLY A 43 -0.58 31.10 18.63
CA GLY A 43 0.38 30.67 17.62
C GLY A 43 0.44 29.15 17.44
N ASN A 44 -0.45 28.42 18.12
CA ASN A 44 -0.45 26.97 18.14
C ASN A 44 -1.22 26.42 16.94
N ARG A 45 -0.71 25.33 16.36
CA ARG A 45 -1.41 24.55 15.32
C ARG A 45 -2.34 23.51 15.97
N PRO A 46 -3.32 22.95 15.23
CA PRO A 46 -4.16 21.87 15.73
C PRO A 46 -3.36 20.64 16.18
N VAL A 47 -2.21 20.40 15.56
CA VAL A 47 -1.28 19.29 15.91
C VAL A 47 -0.59 19.56 17.25
N GLU A 48 -0.23 20.82 17.52
CA GLU A 48 0.47 21.20 18.76
C GLU A 48 -0.47 21.13 19.97
N LEU A 49 -1.78 21.37 19.77
CA LEU A 49 -2.79 21.13 20.82
C LEU A 49 -2.92 19.65 21.23
N VAL A 50 -2.40 18.71 20.45
CA VAL A 50 -2.49 17.28 20.80
C VAL A 50 -1.61 16.96 22.01
N GLU A 51 -0.53 17.72 22.24
CA GLU A 51 0.33 17.57 23.42
C GLU A 51 -0.39 17.90 24.73
N GLU A 52 -1.48 18.67 24.67
CA GLU A 52 -2.30 18.99 25.85
C GLU A 52 -3.22 17.83 26.27
N VAL A 53 -3.37 16.79 25.43
CA VAL A 53 -4.25 15.64 25.68
C VAL A 53 -3.59 14.67 26.67
N LYS A 54 -4.28 14.34 27.76
CA LYS A 54 -3.73 13.47 28.82
C LYS A 54 -3.55 12.01 28.43
N SER A 55 -4.36 11.54 27.47
CA SER A 55 -4.37 10.13 27.06
C SER A 55 -3.36 9.89 25.94
N PRO A 56 -2.28 9.09 26.17
CA PRO A 56 -1.21 8.90 25.19
C PRO A 56 -1.68 8.12 23.96
N THR A 57 -2.62 7.19 24.12
CA THR A 57 -3.15 6.41 22.98
C THR A 57 -3.99 7.29 22.06
N LEU A 58 -4.74 8.24 22.61
CA LEU A 58 -5.54 9.18 21.83
C LEU A 58 -4.67 10.26 21.19
N SER A 59 -3.63 10.74 21.88
CA SER A 59 -2.70 11.71 21.30
C SER A 59 -1.98 11.11 20.09
N ASP A 60 -1.50 9.87 20.19
CA ASP A 60 -0.85 9.18 19.07
C ASP A 60 -1.80 9.03 17.87
N ASP A 61 -3.06 8.65 18.13
CA ASP A 61 -4.08 8.54 17.10
C ASP A 61 -4.42 9.90 16.45
N LEU A 62 -4.47 10.97 17.25
CA LEU A 62 -4.72 12.33 16.77
C LEU A 62 -3.57 12.86 15.93
N VAL A 63 -2.32 12.68 16.38
CA VAL A 63 -1.11 12.99 15.61
C VAL A 63 -1.14 12.21 14.31
N ALA A 64 -1.38 10.89 14.36
CA ALA A 64 -1.42 10.05 13.16
C ALA A 64 -2.51 10.46 12.17
N VAL A 65 -3.64 11.01 12.63
CA VAL A 65 -4.74 11.51 11.79
C VAL A 65 -4.44 12.90 11.21
N LEU A 66 -3.83 13.80 11.99
CA LEU A 66 -3.52 15.17 11.56
C LEU A 66 -2.24 15.27 10.71
N GLU A 67 -1.23 14.45 10.99
CA GLU A 67 -0.03 14.28 10.16
C GLU A 67 -0.32 13.54 8.86
N ARG A 68 -1.47 12.85 8.78
CA ARG A 68 -1.98 12.28 7.54
C ARG A 68 -2.35 13.41 6.60
N ARG A 69 -1.34 13.96 5.93
CA ARG A 69 -1.48 14.89 4.81
C ARG A 69 -2.42 14.23 3.82
N GLY A 70 -3.63 14.77 3.73
CA GLY A 70 -4.65 14.33 2.79
C GLY A 70 -4.08 14.38 1.38
N GLY A 71 -3.54 13.25 0.93
CA GLY A 71 -3.24 13.08 -0.47
C GLY A 71 -4.54 13.23 -1.24
N ARG A 72 -4.48 13.80 -2.45
CA ARG A 72 -5.63 13.97 -3.37
C ARG A 72 -6.48 12.69 -3.59
N CYS A 73 -6.05 11.54 -3.10
CA CYS A 73 -6.65 10.23 -3.30
C CYS A 73 -7.39 9.65 -2.08
N ASP A 74 -7.50 10.34 -0.93
CA ASP A 74 -8.26 9.82 0.23
C ASP A 74 -9.77 9.77 -0.02
N CYS A 75 -10.28 10.53 -1.01
CA CYS A 75 -11.70 10.51 -1.41
C CYS A 75 -12.15 9.18 -2.02
N LEU A 76 -11.22 8.33 -2.49
CA LEU A 76 -11.58 7.12 -3.23
C LEU A 76 -11.99 5.93 -2.35
N MET A 77 -12.06 6.08 -1.01
CA MET A 77 -12.39 4.97 -0.09
C MET A 77 -11.54 3.72 -0.36
N LEU A 78 -10.40 3.88 -1.03
CA LEU A 78 -9.41 2.86 -1.27
C LEU A 78 -8.67 2.71 0.05
N LYS A 79 -9.24 1.89 0.93
CA LYS A 79 -8.52 1.33 2.07
C LYS A 79 -7.38 0.52 1.49
N THR A 80 -6.26 1.17 1.15
CA THR A 80 -5.09 0.52 0.58
C THR A 80 -4.73 -0.61 1.53
N PRO A 81 -4.83 -1.87 1.12
CA PRO A 81 -4.48 -2.96 1.99
C PRO A 81 -2.99 -2.79 2.27
N LYS A 82 -2.66 -2.38 3.50
CA LYS A 82 -1.29 -2.43 4.04
C LYS A 82 -0.86 -3.88 4.26
N LYS A 83 -1.23 -4.81 3.37
CA LYS A 83 -0.67 -6.15 3.39
C LYS A 83 0.65 -6.07 2.65
N LYS A 84 1.70 -5.86 3.43
CA LYS A 84 3.10 -5.93 2.99
C LYS A 84 3.31 -7.22 2.20
N ILE A 85 3.43 -7.11 0.88
CA ILE A 85 3.84 -8.22 0.03
C ILE A 85 5.32 -8.46 0.34
N SER A 86 5.59 -9.52 1.11
CA SER A 86 6.94 -10.00 1.33
C SER A 86 7.38 -10.87 0.16
N ARG A 87 8.66 -10.74 -0.23
CA ARG A 87 9.27 -11.51 -1.31
C ARG A 87 9.33 -12.99 -0.91
N SER A 88 8.40 -13.81 -1.41
CA SER A 88 8.42 -15.26 -1.19
C SER A 88 8.95 -15.98 -2.43
N TRP A 89 10.22 -16.35 -2.41
CA TRP A 89 10.88 -17.10 -3.49
C TRP A 89 10.43 -18.55 -3.62
N LYS A 90 9.70 -19.06 -2.63
CA LYS A 90 9.17 -20.43 -2.63
C LYS A 90 8.11 -20.60 -3.73
N MET A 91 7.22 -19.62 -3.92
CA MET A 91 6.12 -19.71 -4.89
C MET A 91 6.60 -19.73 -6.35
N PRO A 92 7.52 -18.84 -6.80
CA PRO A 92 8.11 -18.93 -8.13
C PRO A 92 8.89 -20.23 -8.34
N GLY A 93 9.59 -20.73 -7.32
CA GLY A 93 10.33 -21.98 -7.39
C GLY A 93 9.44 -23.18 -7.69
N TYR A 94 8.32 -23.34 -6.97
CA TYR A 94 7.34 -24.39 -7.23
C TYR A 94 6.72 -24.29 -8.62
N PHE A 95 6.44 -23.07 -9.09
CA PHE A 95 5.89 -22.85 -10.44
C PHE A 95 6.88 -23.27 -11.53
N LEU A 96 8.17 -22.91 -11.39
CA LEU A 96 9.21 -23.26 -12.35
C LEU A 96 9.42 -24.78 -12.41
N PHE A 97 9.44 -25.44 -11.26
CA PHE A 97 9.51 -26.90 -11.16
C PHE A 97 8.33 -27.59 -11.89
N PHE A 98 7.10 -27.13 -11.65
CA PHE A 98 5.91 -27.66 -12.32
C PHE A 98 5.94 -27.43 -13.84
N MET A 99 6.39 -26.25 -14.28
CA MET A 99 6.55 -25.90 -15.70
C MET A 99 7.54 -26.83 -16.42
N VAL A 100 8.71 -27.09 -15.83
CA VAL A 100 9.72 -27.99 -16.42
C VAL A 100 9.17 -29.40 -16.54
N ILE A 101 8.47 -29.90 -15.52
CA ILE A 101 7.83 -31.23 -15.57
C ILE A 101 6.75 -31.30 -16.64
N ASN A 102 5.89 -30.28 -16.74
CA ASN A 102 4.85 -30.23 -17.76
C ASN A 102 5.45 -30.28 -19.16
N TYR A 103 6.49 -29.48 -19.39
CA TYR A 103 7.16 -29.41 -20.68
C TYR A 103 7.92 -30.71 -21.02
N ALA A 104 8.60 -31.33 -20.04
CA ALA A 104 9.24 -32.63 -20.22
C ALA A 104 8.22 -33.73 -20.56
N THR A 105 7.06 -33.71 -19.90
CA THR A 105 5.95 -34.63 -20.18
C THR A 105 5.43 -34.41 -21.60
N LEU A 106 5.17 -33.17 -21.99
CA LEU A 106 4.74 -32.85 -23.36
C LEU A 106 5.74 -33.36 -24.40
N VAL A 107 7.05 -33.13 -24.23
CA VAL A 107 8.08 -33.60 -25.16
C VAL A 107 8.13 -35.13 -25.21
N LEU A 108 8.07 -35.82 -24.07
CA LEU A 108 8.09 -37.28 -23.99
C LEU A 108 6.87 -37.91 -24.70
N PHE A 109 5.69 -37.31 -24.56
CA PHE A 109 4.45 -37.80 -25.20
C PHE A 109 4.30 -37.35 -26.67
N LEU A 110 4.82 -36.19 -27.07
CA LEU A 110 4.78 -35.73 -28.48
C LEU A 110 5.80 -36.45 -29.36
N PHE A 111 6.98 -36.78 -28.83
CA PHE A 111 8.04 -37.46 -29.56
C PHE A 111 7.61 -38.77 -30.26
N PRO A 112 6.82 -39.67 -29.62
CA PRO A 112 6.33 -40.88 -30.28
C PRO A 112 5.14 -40.67 -31.22
N ILE A 113 4.46 -39.53 -31.17
CA ILE A 113 3.19 -39.28 -31.91
C ILE A 113 3.43 -38.48 -33.19
N CYS A 114 4.37 -37.53 -33.18
CA CYS A 114 4.65 -36.67 -34.33
C CYS A 114 5.88 -37.17 -35.10
N SER A 115 5.67 -37.63 -36.34
CA SER A 115 6.74 -38.02 -37.26
C SER A 115 7.54 -36.82 -37.80
N GLU A 116 6.95 -35.63 -37.80
CA GLU A 116 7.56 -34.40 -38.30
C GLU A 116 8.37 -33.68 -37.21
N LEU A 117 9.69 -33.91 -37.22
CA LEU A 117 10.66 -33.33 -36.29
C LEU A 117 10.56 -31.79 -36.18
N THR A 118 10.22 -31.11 -37.27
CA THR A 118 10.14 -29.64 -37.37
C THR A 118 9.09 -29.03 -36.42
N TYR A 119 7.92 -29.65 -36.31
CA TYR A 119 6.86 -29.19 -35.40
C TYR A 119 7.24 -29.39 -33.93
N ILE A 120 7.96 -30.47 -33.62
CA ILE A 120 8.46 -30.73 -32.27
C ILE A 120 9.44 -29.63 -31.86
N TYR A 121 10.41 -29.30 -32.71
CA TYR A 121 11.36 -28.22 -32.43
C TYR A 121 10.70 -26.84 -32.36
N ALA A 122 9.71 -26.57 -33.21
CA ALA A 122 8.97 -25.30 -33.19
C ALA A 122 8.21 -25.11 -31.87
N MET A 123 7.42 -26.11 -31.45
CA MET A 123 6.69 -26.09 -30.17
C MET A 123 7.65 -26.02 -28.97
N ALA A 124 8.77 -26.72 -29.06
CA ALA A 124 9.79 -26.70 -28.04
C ALA A 124 10.39 -25.28 -27.88
N SER A 125 10.80 -24.67 -28.99
CA SER A 125 11.38 -23.33 -29.00
C SER A 125 10.42 -22.27 -28.46
N LEU A 126 9.12 -22.37 -28.77
CA LEU A 126 8.09 -21.48 -28.27
C LEU A 126 7.89 -21.62 -26.76
N GLY A 127 7.92 -22.86 -26.25
CA GLY A 127 7.85 -23.13 -24.81
C GLY A 127 9.04 -22.53 -24.05
N VAL A 128 10.25 -22.72 -24.57
CA VAL A 128 11.48 -22.12 -24.00
C VAL A 128 11.41 -20.60 -24.01
N LEU A 129 10.95 -19.99 -25.10
CA LEU A 129 10.79 -18.53 -25.20
C LEU A 129 9.80 -17.98 -24.16
N SER A 130 8.68 -18.69 -23.96
CA SER A 130 7.68 -18.31 -22.94
C SER A 130 8.24 -18.41 -21.50
N MET A 131 9.10 -19.40 -21.24
CA MET A 131 9.78 -19.57 -19.95
C MET A 131 10.76 -18.42 -19.68
N ILE A 132 11.54 -18.03 -20.69
CA ILE A 132 12.47 -16.89 -20.61
C ILE A 132 11.69 -15.59 -20.33
N PHE A 133 10.58 -15.36 -21.03
CA PHE A 133 9.74 -14.19 -20.82
C PHE A 133 9.15 -14.14 -19.40
N TRP A 134 8.71 -15.29 -18.88
CA TRP A 134 8.20 -15.40 -17.51
C TRP A 134 9.28 -15.11 -16.46
N VAL A 135 10.49 -15.65 -16.64
CA VAL A 135 11.64 -15.36 -15.74
C VAL A 135 12.02 -13.89 -15.80
N TRP A 136 12.06 -13.29 -16.99
CA TRP A 136 12.31 -11.86 -17.15
C TRP A 136 11.25 -11.04 -16.42
N THR A 137 9.97 -11.36 -16.62
CA THR A 137 8.86 -10.69 -15.93
C THR A 137 8.96 -10.80 -14.40
N MET A 138 9.45 -11.93 -13.88
CA MET A 138 9.72 -12.10 -12.44
C MET A 138 10.91 -11.27 -11.93
N CYS A 139 11.90 -11.03 -12.78
CA CYS A 139 13.05 -10.19 -12.46
C CYS A 139 12.76 -8.69 -12.61
N LEU A 140 11.78 -8.32 -13.44
CA LEU A 140 11.27 -6.95 -13.54
C LEU A 140 10.51 -6.62 -12.25
N ASP A 141 11.11 -5.80 -11.39
CA ASP A 141 10.53 -5.39 -10.11
C ASP A 141 9.10 -4.83 -10.32
N PRO A 142 8.03 -5.51 -9.84
CA PRO A 142 6.65 -5.01 -9.90
C PRO A 142 6.40 -3.84 -8.92
N GLY A 143 7.43 -3.09 -8.54
CA GLY A 143 7.34 -1.98 -7.58
C GLY A 143 7.49 -2.41 -6.12
N TYR A 144 8.43 -3.31 -5.81
CA TYR A 144 8.75 -3.62 -4.42
C TYR A 144 9.38 -2.40 -3.71
N ILE A 145 8.86 -2.05 -2.53
CA ILE A 145 9.41 -0.96 -1.70
C ILE A 145 10.76 -1.42 -1.14
N LYS A 146 11.85 -0.80 -1.61
CA LYS A 146 13.21 -0.99 -1.06
C LYS A 146 13.22 -0.40 0.35
N LYS A 147 13.58 -1.19 1.37
CA LYS A 147 13.82 -0.63 2.71
C LYS A 147 15.00 0.32 2.61
N HIS A 148 14.82 1.58 3.01
CA HIS A 148 15.94 2.46 3.24
C HIS A 148 16.81 1.87 4.36
N PRO A 149 18.13 1.77 4.18
CA PRO A 149 19.03 1.42 5.27
C PRO A 149 18.89 2.47 6.37
N GLN A 150 18.66 2.00 7.60
CA GLN A 150 18.70 2.82 8.81
C GLN A 150 20.16 3.08 9.19
#